data_AF-A0A8H7N954-F1
#
_entry.id   AF-A0A8H7N954-F1
#
_cell.length_a   1.000
_cell.length_b   1.000
_cell.length_c   1.000
_cell.angle_alpha   90.00
_cell.angle_beta   90.00
_cell.angle_gamma   90.00
#
_symmetry.space_group_name_H-M   'P 1'
#
loop_
_entity.id
_entity.type
_entity.pdbx_description
1 polymer ?
#
loop_
_entity_poly.entity_id
_entity_poly.type
_entity_poly.pdbx_seq_one_letter_code
_entity_poly.pdbx_strand_id
1 'polypeptide(L)'
;MDRARKRELRALNERAWDGDTDVFSVNGTLDSSLKKNTAFIKRLRTAVTAATLSTFLQEIRTLSLHKYLSEIISACYEGLCKLKSPGEVEAGVEIVSALHQRFGPGEFTEYLAWLLGKGMATPDKSFLKTLAPDAREKEEKERITRQRALLRVVTELWLVGVLRTLDDATKPDDATKAAAGKATEIKVRSSNPNKNGVATEPFPLEVLKDLLGYDREHVNLPLLVIFVKAFSWDILGVQPAGSEGRKTVEEDGATISTEEQAATKEKTTMLEATLNRL
;
A
#
# COMPACT_ATOMS: atom_id res chain seq x y z
N MET A 1 9.80 -4.65 2.63
CA MET A 1 9.60 -4.86 4.07
C MET A 1 9.70 -6.35 4.27
N ASP A 2 10.48 -6.80 5.23
CA ASP A 2 10.60 -8.24 5.49
C ASP A 2 9.30 -8.82 6.06
N ARG A 3 9.16 -10.15 6.00
CA ARG A 3 7.95 -10.84 6.42
C ARG A 3 7.71 -10.78 7.93
N ALA A 4 8.76 -10.71 8.73
CA ALA A 4 8.62 -10.63 10.18
C ALA A 4 7.98 -9.29 10.57
N ARG A 5 8.46 -8.19 9.98
CA ARG A 5 7.88 -6.86 10.18
C ARG A 5 6.44 -6.77 9.67
N LYS A 6 6.12 -7.36 8.50
CA LYS A 6 4.73 -7.41 8.01
C LYS A 6 3.79 -8.11 9.00
N ARG A 7 4.21 -9.23 9.61
CA ARG A 7 3.43 -9.96 10.62
C ARG A 7 3.25 -9.17 11.91
N GLU A 8 4.31 -8.51 12.37
CA GLU A 8 4.26 -7.64 13.54
C GLU A 8 3.26 -6.49 13.33
N LEU A 9 3.37 -5.76 12.21
CA LEU A 9 2.43 -4.70 11.87
C LEU A 9 1.01 -5.24 11.76
N ARG A 10 0.82 -6.41 11.14
CA ARG A 10 -0.48 -7.05 11.05
C ARG A 10 -1.12 -7.29 12.41
N ALA A 11 -0.38 -7.90 13.34
CA ALA A 11 -0.89 -8.16 14.68
C ALA A 11 -1.26 -6.86 15.42
N LEU A 12 -0.48 -5.79 15.26
CA LEU A 12 -0.79 -4.48 15.86
C LEU A 12 -2.03 -3.84 15.21
N ASN A 13 -2.12 -3.87 13.88
CA ASN A 13 -3.24 -3.28 13.16
C ASN A 13 -4.55 -4.03 13.42
N GLU A 14 -4.51 -5.36 13.55
CA GLU A 14 -5.68 -6.17 13.95
C GLU A 14 -6.20 -5.75 15.33
N ARG A 15 -5.32 -5.54 16.31
CA ARG A 15 -5.71 -5.01 17.62
C ARG A 15 -6.40 -3.64 17.54
N ALA A 16 -5.90 -2.74 16.68
CA ALA A 16 -6.53 -1.44 16.47
C ALA A 16 -7.93 -1.56 15.85
N TRP A 17 -8.15 -2.56 14.99
CA TRP A 17 -9.48 -2.91 14.48
C TRP A 17 -10.42 -3.50 15.55
N ASP A 18 -9.87 -4.26 16.50
CA ASP A 18 -10.61 -4.83 17.63
C ASP A 18 -11.00 -3.77 18.69
N GLY A 19 -10.54 -2.53 18.51
CA GLY A 19 -10.86 -1.40 19.39
C GLY A 19 -9.90 -1.22 20.55
N ASP A 20 -8.75 -1.92 20.57
CA ASP A 20 -7.69 -1.66 21.55
C ASP A 20 -7.26 -0.18 21.46
N THR A 21 -7.27 0.48 22.61
CA THR A 21 -6.62 1.79 22.75
C THR A 21 -5.12 1.61 22.99
N ASP A 22 -4.33 2.63 22.69
CA ASP A 22 -2.89 2.67 23.01
C ASP A 22 -2.02 1.62 22.30
N VAL A 23 -2.49 1.06 21.17
CA VAL A 23 -1.66 0.18 20.31
C VAL A 23 -0.39 0.90 19.87
N PHE A 24 -0.51 2.18 19.52
CA PHE A 24 0.63 3.05 19.29
C PHE A 24 0.97 3.87 20.55
N SER A 25 2.15 3.62 21.13
CA SER A 25 2.61 4.38 22.30
C SER A 25 2.87 5.85 21.96
N VAL A 26 2.16 6.75 22.66
CA VAL A 26 2.28 8.21 22.59
C VAL A 26 2.91 8.79 23.87
N ASN A 27 3.48 10.00 23.77
CA ASN A 27 3.99 10.69 24.95
C ASN A 27 2.84 11.22 25.83
N GLY A 28 3.04 11.23 27.15
CA GLY A 28 2.05 11.72 28.11
C GLY A 28 1.65 13.19 27.92
N THR A 29 2.57 14.02 27.41
CA THR A 29 2.28 15.39 26.99
C THR A 29 2.53 15.53 25.49
N LEU A 30 1.52 16.02 24.77
CA LEU A 30 1.56 16.20 23.32
C LEU A 30 1.75 17.67 22.93
N ASP A 31 2.53 17.90 21.90
CA ASP A 31 2.79 19.23 21.34
C ASP A 31 1.68 19.65 20.35
N SER A 32 0.96 20.71 20.70
CA SER A 32 -0.17 21.25 19.93
C SER A 32 0.22 22.41 18.99
N SER A 33 1.53 22.70 18.85
CA SER A 33 2.07 23.77 18.02
C SER A 33 1.58 23.69 16.58
N LEU A 34 0.88 24.72 16.13
CA LEU A 34 0.40 24.83 14.75
C LEU A 34 1.56 24.66 13.75
N LYS A 35 2.72 25.28 14.02
CA LYS A 35 3.90 25.20 13.14
C LYS A 35 4.34 23.76 12.91
N LYS A 36 4.43 22.94 13.96
CA LYS A 36 4.85 21.54 13.85
C LYS A 36 3.80 20.67 13.16
N ASN A 37 2.53 20.86 13.50
CA ASN A 37 1.42 20.15 12.87
C ASN A 37 1.33 20.44 11.35
N THR A 38 1.40 21.71 10.95
CA THR A 38 1.41 22.08 9.53
C THR A 38 2.66 21.54 8.82
N ALA A 39 3.82 21.51 9.47
CA ALA A 39 5.03 20.91 8.90
C ALA A 39 4.88 19.39 8.68
N PHE A 40 4.31 18.66 9.65
CA PHE A 40 3.98 17.25 9.54
C PHE A 40 3.07 16.99 8.32
N ILE A 41 1.96 17.72 8.21
CA ILE A 41 0.97 17.58 7.12
C ILE A 41 1.61 17.87 5.75
N LYS A 42 2.41 18.94 5.65
CA LYS A 42 3.14 19.28 4.41
C LYS A 42 4.11 18.17 4.01
N ARG A 43 4.86 17.62 4.96
CA ARG A 43 5.82 16.55 4.70
C ARG A 43 5.09 15.28 4.26
N LEU A 44 3.97 14.94 4.91
CA LEU A 44 3.18 13.75 4.60
C LEU A 44 2.68 13.74 3.14
N ARG A 45 2.44 14.92 2.57
CA ARG A 45 1.95 15.10 1.20
C ARG A 45 3.01 14.91 0.11
N THR A 46 4.29 15.11 0.42
CA THR A 46 5.34 15.27 -0.61
C THR A 46 6.66 14.58 -0.31
N ALA A 47 6.91 14.14 0.92
CA ALA A 47 8.22 13.67 1.35
C ALA A 47 8.12 12.41 2.22
N VAL A 48 7.32 11.43 1.78
CA VAL A 48 7.26 10.08 2.36
C VAL A 48 8.37 9.24 1.72
N THR A 49 9.44 9.02 2.47
CA THR A 49 10.64 8.29 2.04
C THR A 49 11.22 7.52 3.22
N ALA A 50 12.13 6.58 2.96
CA ALA A 50 12.85 5.88 4.03
C ALA A 50 13.63 6.84 4.94
N ALA A 51 14.18 7.94 4.41
CA ALA A 51 14.96 8.91 5.18
C ALA A 51 14.10 9.75 6.15
N THR A 52 12.82 9.98 5.82
CA THR A 52 11.90 10.79 6.64
C THR A 52 11.04 9.96 7.59
N LEU A 53 11.07 8.62 7.46
CA LEU A 53 10.26 7.69 8.24
C LEU A 53 10.41 7.88 9.76
N SER A 54 11.65 7.89 10.27
CA SER A 54 11.90 8.06 11.71
C SER A 54 11.36 9.37 12.26
N THR A 55 11.40 10.43 11.45
CA THR A 55 10.85 11.74 11.82
C THR A 55 9.32 11.68 11.91
N PHE A 56 8.66 11.01 10.95
CA PHE A 56 7.21 10.81 11.02
C PHE A 56 6.80 10.02 12.25
N LEU A 57 7.46 8.89 12.55
CA LEU A 57 7.12 8.07 13.71
C LEU A 57 7.29 8.86 15.02
N GLN A 58 8.31 9.70 15.11
CA GLN A 58 8.51 10.57 16.27
C GLN A 58 7.45 11.67 16.38
N GLU A 59 7.06 12.30 15.27
CA GLU A 59 6.01 13.31 15.27
C GLU A 59 4.62 12.69 15.56
N ILE A 60 4.33 11.49 15.05
CA ILE A 60 3.11 10.73 15.41
C ILE A 60 3.09 10.40 16.90
N ARG A 61 4.22 10.17 17.54
CA ARG A 61 4.30 9.94 18.99
C ARG A 61 4.09 11.19 19.84
N THR A 62 4.46 12.36 19.31
CA THR A 62 4.65 13.56 20.15
C THR A 62 3.73 14.72 19.83
N LEU A 63 3.12 14.77 18.65
CA LEU A 63 2.22 15.86 18.26
C LEU A 63 0.77 15.57 18.65
N SER A 64 0.03 16.61 19.01
CA SER A 64 -1.43 16.56 19.15
C SER A 64 -2.08 16.74 17.77
N LEU A 65 -2.30 15.60 17.08
CA LEU A 65 -2.73 15.56 15.68
C LEU A 65 -4.25 15.48 15.49
N HIS A 66 -5.01 15.14 16.54
CA HIS A 66 -6.43 14.77 16.43
C HIS A 66 -7.29 15.87 15.78
N LYS A 67 -7.07 17.15 16.14
CA LYS A 67 -7.75 18.31 15.51
C LYS A 67 -7.43 18.52 14.02
N TYR A 68 -6.39 17.86 13.50
CA TYR A 68 -5.95 17.98 12.10
C TYR A 68 -6.22 16.70 11.30
N LEU A 69 -6.97 15.73 11.85
CA LEU A 69 -7.07 14.40 11.27
C LEU A 69 -7.63 14.40 9.84
N SER A 70 -8.64 15.23 9.55
CA SER A 70 -9.18 15.39 8.18
C SER A 70 -8.14 15.89 7.17
N GLU A 71 -7.29 16.84 7.57
CA GLU A 71 -6.18 17.33 6.74
C GLU A 71 -5.08 16.29 6.59
N ILE A 72 -4.79 15.53 7.65
CA ILE A 72 -3.81 14.44 7.67
C ILE A 72 -4.23 13.33 6.72
N ILE A 73 -5.50 12.89 6.77
CA ILE A 73 -6.05 11.86 5.87
C ILE A 73 -5.90 12.29 4.41
N SER A 74 -6.27 13.55 4.11
CA SER A 74 -6.15 14.11 2.76
C SER A 74 -4.69 14.19 2.30
N ALA A 75 -3.78 14.67 3.15
CA ALA A 75 -2.35 14.74 2.86
C ALA A 75 -1.71 13.36 2.72
N CYS A 76 -2.13 12.40 3.54
CA CYS A 76 -1.69 11.01 3.48
C CYS A 76 -2.03 10.41 2.12
N TYR A 77 -3.30 10.47 1.71
CA TYR A 77 -3.74 10.00 0.40
C TYR A 77 -2.91 10.60 -0.75
N GLU A 78 -2.68 11.90 -0.74
CA GLU A 78 -1.87 12.58 -1.78
C GLU A 78 -0.40 12.14 -1.79
N GLY A 79 0.18 11.88 -0.62
CA GLY A 79 1.52 11.31 -0.50
C GLY A 79 1.57 9.89 -1.06
N LEU A 80 0.60 9.04 -0.68
CA LEU A 80 0.49 7.65 -1.13
C LEU A 80 0.35 7.54 -2.66
N CYS A 81 -0.34 8.47 -3.30
CA CYS A 81 -0.49 8.54 -4.77
C CYS A 81 0.85 8.69 -5.53
N LYS A 82 1.93 9.06 -4.84
CA LYS A 82 3.22 9.40 -5.46
C LYS A 82 4.33 8.39 -5.18
N LEU A 83 4.08 7.38 -4.34
CA LEU A 83 5.09 6.39 -3.94
C LEU A 83 5.37 5.42 -5.10
N LYS A 84 6.63 5.33 -5.54
CA LYS A 84 7.01 4.54 -6.72
C LYS A 84 8.00 3.43 -6.38
N SER A 85 8.95 3.73 -5.50
CA SER A 85 9.99 2.79 -5.09
C SER A 85 9.53 1.89 -3.93
N PRO A 86 10.09 0.68 -3.79
CA PRO A 86 9.81 -0.19 -2.65
C PRO A 86 10.04 0.51 -1.31
N GLY A 87 11.17 1.22 -1.13
CA GLY A 87 11.47 1.92 0.11
C GLY A 87 10.49 3.04 0.46
N GLU A 88 9.94 3.75 -0.53
CA GLU A 88 8.86 4.72 -0.30
C GLU A 88 7.56 4.04 0.14
N VAL A 89 7.20 2.92 -0.51
CA VAL A 89 6.00 2.14 -0.16
C VAL A 89 6.14 1.61 1.27
N GLU A 90 7.29 1.07 1.65
CA GLU A 90 7.57 0.60 3.01
C GLU A 90 7.42 1.71 4.05
N ALA A 91 8.01 2.89 3.79
CA ALA A 91 7.85 4.05 4.65
C ALA A 91 6.39 4.49 4.75
N GLY A 92 5.64 4.48 3.64
CA GLY A 92 4.21 4.75 3.62
C GLY A 92 3.41 3.78 4.47
N VAL A 93 3.68 2.47 4.37
CA VAL A 93 3.01 1.43 5.15
C VAL A 93 3.24 1.58 6.65
N GLU A 94 4.48 1.88 7.07
CA GLU A 94 4.81 2.15 8.47
C GLU A 94 4.09 3.38 9.02
N ILE A 95 4.09 4.48 8.26
CA ILE A 95 3.43 5.74 8.65
C ILE A 95 1.92 5.54 8.78
N VAL A 96 1.30 4.89 7.79
CA VAL A 96 -0.15 4.61 7.80
C VAL A 96 -0.52 3.65 8.93
N SER A 97 0.30 2.61 9.17
CA SER A 97 0.08 1.70 10.30
C SER A 97 0.15 2.45 11.64
N ALA A 98 1.14 3.32 11.83
CA ALA A 98 1.26 4.13 13.04
C ALA A 98 0.06 5.07 13.25
N LEU A 99 -0.45 5.69 12.17
CA LEU A 99 -1.65 6.54 12.24
C LEU A 99 -2.90 5.70 12.56
N HIS A 100 -3.06 4.54 11.93
CA HIS A 100 -4.15 3.61 12.20
C HIS A 100 -4.12 3.08 13.64
N GLN A 101 -2.96 2.67 14.14
CA GLN A 101 -2.78 2.21 15.52
C GLN A 101 -3.02 3.31 16.56
N ARG A 102 -2.86 4.58 16.17
CA ARG A 102 -3.06 5.73 17.05
C ARG A 102 -4.50 6.23 17.08
N PHE A 103 -5.18 6.29 15.93
CA PHE A 103 -6.52 6.89 15.79
C PHE A 103 -7.62 5.86 15.52
N GLY A 104 -7.25 4.60 15.31
CA GLY A 104 -8.19 3.53 15.02
C GLY A 104 -8.83 3.62 13.64
N PRO A 105 -9.74 2.69 13.34
CA PRO A 105 -10.40 2.63 12.05
C PRO A 105 -11.41 3.77 11.83
N GLY A 106 -12.30 4.00 12.79
CA GLY A 106 -13.43 4.92 12.64
C GLY A 106 -13.06 6.39 12.47
N GLU A 107 -11.86 6.80 12.90
CA GLU A 107 -11.41 8.20 12.75
C GLU A 107 -10.42 8.40 11.61
N PHE A 108 -9.71 7.34 11.19
CA PHE A 108 -8.62 7.44 10.21
C PHE A 108 -8.77 6.49 9.02
N THR A 109 -8.75 5.17 9.29
CA THR A 109 -8.61 4.17 8.23
C THR A 109 -9.81 4.12 7.30
N GLU A 110 -11.04 4.22 7.82
CA GLU A 110 -12.25 4.15 7.00
C GLU A 110 -12.32 5.30 5.99
N TYR A 111 -11.97 6.52 6.41
CA TYR A 111 -11.91 7.69 5.53
C TYR A 111 -10.74 7.62 4.53
N LEU A 112 -9.58 7.11 4.95
CA LEU A 112 -8.46 6.86 4.04
C LEU A 112 -8.83 5.79 3.01
N ALA A 113 -9.49 4.71 3.42
CA ALA A 113 -9.98 3.64 2.56
C ALA A 113 -10.93 4.17 1.48
N TRP A 114 -11.83 5.09 1.84
CA TRP A 114 -12.68 5.78 0.87
C TRP A 114 -11.88 6.55 -0.19
N LEU A 115 -10.88 7.34 0.22
CA LEU A 115 -10.03 8.07 -0.72
C LEU A 115 -9.21 7.14 -1.62
N LEU A 116 -8.67 6.06 -1.07
CA LEU A 116 -7.92 5.05 -1.81
C LEU A 116 -8.82 4.33 -2.83
N GLY A 117 -10.02 3.93 -2.44
CA GLY A 117 -11.01 3.32 -3.32
C GLY A 117 -11.40 4.24 -4.47
N LYS A 118 -11.68 5.52 -4.16
CA LYS A 118 -11.93 6.55 -5.17
C LYS A 118 -10.73 6.75 -6.11
N GLY A 119 -9.51 6.74 -5.58
CA GLY A 119 -8.28 6.88 -6.36
C GLY A 119 -8.04 5.73 -7.34
N MET A 120 -8.55 4.54 -7.00
CA MET A 120 -8.48 3.31 -7.78
C MET A 120 -9.62 3.13 -8.78
N ALA A 121 -10.74 3.85 -8.63
CA ALA A 121 -11.88 3.74 -9.55
C ALA A 121 -11.57 4.25 -10.97
N THR A 122 -12.27 3.71 -11.96
CA THR A 122 -12.25 4.24 -13.35
C THR A 122 -13.19 5.44 -13.47
N PRO A 123 -12.77 6.55 -14.14
CA PRO A 123 -13.65 7.68 -14.43
C PRO A 123 -14.87 7.26 -15.25
N ASP A 124 -15.98 7.98 -15.08
CA ASP A 124 -17.16 7.75 -15.90
C ASP A 124 -16.85 8.00 -17.39
N LYS A 125 -17.21 7.04 -18.24
CA LYS A 125 -17.08 7.14 -19.71
C LYS A 125 -17.84 8.35 -20.25
N SER A 126 -18.91 8.81 -19.58
CA SER A 126 -19.64 10.02 -19.95
C SER A 126 -18.76 11.27 -19.79
N PHE A 127 -18.07 11.41 -18.65
CA PHE A 127 -17.15 12.50 -18.36
C PHE A 127 -16.00 12.53 -19.36
N LEU A 128 -15.37 11.39 -19.61
CA LEU A 128 -14.25 11.30 -20.56
C LEU A 128 -14.65 11.75 -21.98
N LYS A 129 -15.92 11.61 -22.39
CA LYS A 129 -16.39 12.06 -23.72
C LYS A 129 -16.56 13.58 -23.82
N THR A 130 -16.61 14.29 -22.69
CA THR A 130 -16.70 15.76 -22.68
C THR A 130 -15.34 16.44 -22.86
N LEU A 131 -14.25 15.70 -22.69
CA LEU A 131 -12.88 16.20 -22.83
C LEU A 131 -12.44 16.17 -24.29
N ALA A 132 -11.64 17.15 -24.69
CA ALA A 132 -10.90 17.12 -25.95
C ALA A 132 -9.96 15.89 -26.00
N PRO A 133 -9.63 15.36 -27.19
CA PRO A 133 -8.78 14.16 -27.32
C PRO A 133 -7.48 14.24 -26.51
N ASP A 134 -6.72 15.32 -26.63
CA ASP A 134 -5.45 15.52 -25.91
C ASP A 134 -5.64 15.56 -24.39
N ALA A 135 -6.74 16.16 -23.92
CA ALA A 135 -7.06 16.25 -22.49
C ALA A 135 -7.47 14.88 -21.93
N ARG A 136 -8.21 14.08 -22.71
CA ARG A 136 -8.57 12.70 -22.37
C ARG A 136 -7.33 11.82 -22.25
N GLU A 137 -6.41 11.88 -23.20
CA GLU A 137 -5.17 11.08 -23.15
C GLU A 137 -4.30 11.44 -21.95
N LYS A 138 -4.18 12.73 -21.65
CA LYS A 138 -3.45 13.21 -20.47
C LYS A 138 -4.09 12.72 -19.17
N GLU A 139 -5.40 12.88 -19.01
CA GLU A 139 -6.14 12.41 -17.83
C GLU A 139 -5.96 10.89 -17.62
N GLU A 140 -6.02 10.11 -18.70
CA GLU A 140 -5.88 8.66 -18.65
C GLU A 140 -4.46 8.24 -18.26
N LYS A 141 -3.44 8.93 -18.79
CA LYS A 141 -2.04 8.71 -18.41
C LYS A 141 -1.79 9.02 -16.93
N GLU A 142 -2.34 10.12 -16.43
CA GLU A 142 -2.24 10.51 -15.02
C GLU A 142 -2.98 9.53 -14.12
N ARG A 143 -4.17 9.07 -14.53
CA ARG A 143 -4.94 8.02 -13.86
C ARG A 143 -4.12 6.73 -13.73
N ILE A 144 -3.59 6.19 -14.83
CA ILE A 144 -2.78 4.96 -14.82
C ILE A 144 -1.56 5.13 -13.91
N THR A 145 -0.90 6.29 -13.97
CA THR A 145 0.28 6.56 -13.12
C THR A 145 -0.09 6.53 -11.63
N ARG A 146 -1.20 7.16 -11.24
CA ARG A 146 -1.71 7.15 -9.86
C ARG A 146 -2.10 5.75 -9.43
N GLN A 147 -2.86 5.02 -10.25
CA GLN A 147 -3.32 3.67 -9.90
C GLN A 147 -2.17 2.67 -9.80
N ARG A 148 -1.09 2.81 -10.57
CA ARG A 148 0.13 2.00 -10.41
C ARG A 148 0.76 2.17 -9.03
N ALA A 149 0.86 3.41 -8.55
CA ALA A 149 1.38 3.71 -7.22
C ALA A 149 0.44 3.15 -6.15
N LEU A 150 -0.85 3.50 -6.24
CA LEU A 150 -1.84 3.10 -5.25
C LEU A 150 -2.03 1.59 -5.17
N LEU A 151 -2.03 0.85 -6.28
CA LEU A 151 -2.23 -0.61 -6.28
C LEU A 151 -1.18 -1.34 -5.42
N ARG A 152 0.07 -0.87 -5.45
CA ARG A 152 1.13 -1.41 -4.57
C ARG A 152 0.86 -1.07 -3.12
N VAL A 153 0.54 0.18 -2.84
CA VAL A 153 0.27 0.68 -1.49
C VAL A 153 -0.93 -0.04 -0.87
N VAL A 154 -2.09 -0.09 -1.54
CA VAL A 154 -3.31 -0.72 -0.99
C VAL A 154 -3.11 -2.21 -0.75
N THR A 155 -2.34 -2.89 -1.59
CA THR A 155 -2.03 -4.32 -1.38
C THR A 155 -1.14 -4.52 -0.17
N GLU A 156 -0.09 -3.70 0.01
CA GLU A 156 0.76 -3.78 1.20
C GLU A 156 -0.01 -3.42 2.48
N LEU A 157 -0.84 -2.38 2.45
CA LEU A 157 -1.72 -2.00 3.57
C LEU A 157 -2.72 -3.11 3.93
N TRP A 158 -3.20 -3.87 2.93
CA TRP A 158 -4.03 -5.03 3.16
C TRP A 158 -3.26 -6.21 3.77
N LEU A 159 -2.04 -6.47 3.29
CA LEU A 159 -1.17 -7.52 3.85
C LEU A 159 -0.89 -7.28 5.33
N VAL A 160 -0.67 -6.03 5.73
CA VAL A 160 -0.48 -5.64 7.14
C VAL A 160 -1.79 -5.36 7.89
N GLY A 161 -2.96 -5.66 7.32
CA GLY A 161 -4.24 -5.57 8.03
C GLY A 161 -4.74 -4.15 8.34
N VAL A 162 -4.14 -3.11 7.77
CA VAL A 162 -4.72 -1.75 7.85
C VAL A 162 -6.02 -1.72 7.04
N LEU A 163 -5.96 -2.14 5.77
CA LEU A 163 -7.14 -2.26 4.92
C LEU A 163 -7.65 -3.71 4.95
N ARG A 164 -8.97 -3.91 4.92
CA ARG A 164 -9.56 -5.27 4.87
C ARG A 164 -10.43 -5.42 3.64
N THR A 165 -11.50 -4.63 3.55
CA THR A 165 -12.48 -4.65 2.45
C THR A 165 -12.91 -3.23 2.07
N LEU A 166 -13.53 -3.05 0.91
CA LEU A 166 -14.12 -1.77 0.50
C LEU A 166 -15.35 -1.41 1.33
N ASP A 167 -16.02 -2.39 1.94
CA ASP A 167 -17.20 -2.15 2.78
C ASP A 167 -16.87 -1.37 4.07
N ASP A 168 -15.60 -1.35 4.49
CA ASP A 168 -15.11 -0.54 5.61
C ASP A 168 -15.01 0.96 5.26
N ALA A 169 -15.17 1.36 4.00
CA ALA A 169 -14.89 2.72 3.57
C ALA A 169 -16.02 3.71 3.94
N THR A 170 -15.70 4.68 4.80
CA THR A 170 -16.63 5.75 5.19
C THR A 170 -16.41 6.99 4.33
N LYS A 171 -17.43 7.40 3.57
CA LYS A 171 -17.41 8.66 2.82
C LYS A 171 -17.35 9.83 3.83
N PRO A 172 -16.39 10.76 3.72
CA PRO A 172 -16.41 11.98 4.51
C PRO A 172 -17.71 12.75 4.21
N ASP A 173 -18.47 13.11 5.24
CA ASP A 173 -19.69 13.91 5.06
C ASP A 173 -19.37 15.21 4.31
N ASP A 174 -20.22 15.59 3.35
CA ASP A 174 -20.11 16.76 2.47
C ASP A 174 -20.31 18.11 3.23
N ALA A 175 -19.86 18.24 4.48
CA ALA A 175 -19.95 19.46 5.29
C ALA A 175 -18.95 20.57 4.89
N THR A 176 -18.10 20.34 3.87
CA THR A 176 -17.21 21.35 3.29
C THR A 176 -17.38 21.47 1.78
N LYS A 177 -18.60 21.78 1.33
CA LYS A 177 -18.82 22.39 0.01
C LYS A 177 -18.70 23.91 0.08
N ALA A 178 -17.49 24.41 -0.12
CA ALA A 178 -17.25 25.69 -0.80
C ALA A 178 -15.86 25.64 -1.46
N ALA A 179 -15.84 25.76 -2.79
CA ALA A 179 -14.67 25.86 -3.67
C ALA A 179 -13.99 24.55 -4.15
N ALA A 180 -14.73 23.72 -4.89
CA ALA A 180 -14.23 23.07 -6.11
C ALA A 180 -15.41 22.49 -6.89
N GLY A 181 -15.40 22.65 -8.21
CA GLY A 181 -16.51 22.32 -9.12
C GLY A 181 -17.03 20.89 -8.98
N LYS A 182 -18.32 20.72 -9.32
CA LYS A 182 -19.10 19.47 -9.41
C LYS A 182 -18.25 18.20 -9.27
N ALA A 183 -18.13 17.72 -8.03
CA ALA A 183 -17.52 16.43 -7.74
C ALA A 183 -18.34 15.33 -8.43
N THR A 184 -17.69 14.62 -9.34
CA THR A 184 -18.19 13.41 -9.98
C THR A 184 -18.57 12.39 -8.92
N GLU A 185 -19.85 11.99 -8.90
CA GLU A 185 -20.33 10.84 -8.15
C GLU A 185 -19.76 9.57 -8.79
N ILE A 186 -18.57 9.17 -8.35
CA ILE A 186 -18.04 7.85 -8.67
C ILE A 186 -18.78 6.88 -7.77
N LYS A 187 -19.76 6.20 -8.36
CA LYS A 187 -20.47 5.08 -7.74
C LYS A 187 -19.47 3.95 -7.56
N VAL A 188 -18.71 3.98 -6.46
CA VAL A 188 -18.16 2.77 -5.87
C VAL A 188 -19.39 1.90 -5.68
N ARG A 189 -19.57 0.88 -6.51
CA ARG A 189 -20.67 -0.05 -6.30
C ARG A 189 -20.33 -0.76 -5.00
N SER A 190 -20.85 -0.26 -3.88
CA SER A 190 -21.06 -1.10 -2.71
C SER A 190 -21.68 -2.38 -3.22
N SER A 191 -21.02 -3.48 -2.93
CA SER A 191 -21.66 -4.77 -2.99
C SER A 191 -23.00 -4.64 -2.23
N ASN A 192 -24.08 -5.16 -2.82
CA ASN A 192 -25.41 -5.10 -2.24
C ASN A 192 -25.35 -5.53 -0.76
N PRO A 193 -25.92 -4.76 0.20
CA PRO A 193 -25.97 -5.18 1.61
C PRO A 193 -26.83 -6.44 1.86
N ASN A 194 -27.40 -7.03 0.80
CA ASN A 194 -28.25 -8.22 0.85
C ASN A 194 -27.54 -9.54 0.47
N LYS A 195 -26.20 -9.61 0.48
CA LYS A 195 -25.48 -10.90 0.35
C LYS A 195 -25.15 -11.48 1.72
N ASN A 196 -26.17 -12.00 2.41
CA ASN A 196 -25.99 -12.90 3.53
C ASN A 196 -25.11 -14.09 3.10
N GLY A 197 -23.88 -14.16 3.59
CA GLY A 197 -23.02 -15.35 3.53
C GLY A 197 -21.93 -15.41 2.45
N VAL A 198 -21.69 -14.34 1.68
CA VAL A 198 -20.50 -14.27 0.81
C VAL A 198 -19.40 -13.55 1.58
N ALA A 199 -18.24 -14.19 1.76
CA ALA A 199 -17.06 -13.57 2.35
C ALA A 199 -16.77 -12.24 1.64
N THR A 200 -16.61 -11.16 2.41
CA THR A 200 -16.27 -9.83 1.90
C THR A 200 -14.96 -9.91 1.12
N GLU A 201 -14.96 -9.39 -0.10
CA GLU A 201 -13.81 -9.51 -0.98
C GLU A 201 -12.65 -8.63 -0.45
N PRO A 202 -11.39 -9.12 -0.47
CA PRO A 202 -10.24 -8.31 -0.09
C PRO A 202 -10.16 -7.04 -0.91
N PHE A 203 -9.91 -5.90 -0.24
CA PHE A 203 -9.82 -4.57 -0.87
C PHE A 203 -9.07 -4.58 -2.23
N PRO A 204 -7.82 -5.07 -2.34
CA PRO A 204 -7.09 -5.04 -3.60
C PRO A 204 -7.71 -5.94 -4.69
N LEU A 205 -8.34 -7.06 -4.32
CA LEU A 205 -8.94 -8.00 -5.27
C LEU A 205 -10.26 -7.46 -5.82
N GLU A 206 -11.08 -6.86 -4.98
CA GLU A 206 -12.33 -6.22 -5.41
C GLU A 206 -12.06 -5.05 -6.37
N VAL A 207 -11.04 -4.23 -6.06
CA VAL A 207 -10.57 -3.16 -6.95
C VAL A 207 -10.11 -3.72 -8.31
N LEU A 208 -9.30 -4.78 -8.31
CA LEU A 208 -8.83 -5.40 -9.55
C LEU A 208 -9.98 -5.98 -10.37
N LYS A 209 -10.95 -6.62 -9.70
CA LYS A 209 -12.14 -7.18 -10.34
C LYS A 209 -12.99 -6.10 -11.01
N ASP A 210 -13.20 -4.95 -10.38
CA ASP A 210 -13.93 -3.83 -10.99
C ASP A 210 -13.14 -3.24 -12.18
N LEU A 211 -11.83 -3.00 -11.99
CA LEU A 211 -10.95 -2.46 -13.03
C LEU A 211 -10.91 -3.34 -14.28
N LEU A 212 -10.87 -4.66 -14.13
CA LEU A 212 -10.74 -5.61 -15.23
C LEU A 212 -12.09 -6.04 -15.81
N GLY A 213 -13.15 -6.07 -15.00
CA GLY A 213 -14.47 -6.57 -15.40
C GLY A 213 -15.12 -5.77 -16.54
N TYR A 214 -14.74 -4.51 -16.73
CA TYR A 214 -15.26 -3.63 -17.78
C TYR A 214 -14.21 -3.16 -18.79
N ASP A 215 -12.99 -3.70 -18.71
CA ASP A 215 -11.83 -3.28 -19.51
C ASP A 215 -11.73 -4.01 -20.86
N ARG A 216 -12.69 -3.70 -21.74
CA ARG A 216 -12.77 -4.28 -23.09
C ARG A 216 -11.57 -3.95 -23.98
N GLU A 217 -10.92 -2.83 -23.72
CA GLU A 217 -9.77 -2.33 -24.49
C GLU A 217 -8.43 -2.68 -23.81
N HIS A 218 -8.47 -3.43 -22.71
CA HIS A 218 -7.29 -3.93 -22.02
C HIS A 218 -6.33 -2.84 -21.51
N VAL A 219 -6.85 -1.64 -21.25
CA VAL A 219 -6.09 -0.47 -20.81
C VAL A 219 -5.53 -0.67 -19.39
N ASN A 220 -6.21 -1.46 -18.56
CA ASN A 220 -5.84 -1.74 -17.18
C ASN A 220 -4.94 -2.98 -17.03
N LEU A 221 -4.71 -3.77 -18.08
CA LEU A 221 -3.82 -4.95 -18.01
C LEU A 221 -2.43 -4.66 -17.43
N PRO A 222 -1.76 -3.52 -17.74
CA PRO A 222 -0.47 -3.21 -17.12
C PRO A 222 -0.52 -3.10 -15.59
N LEU A 223 -1.67 -2.76 -15.00
CA LEU A 223 -1.86 -2.74 -13.55
C LEU A 223 -1.84 -4.15 -12.97
N LEU A 224 -2.58 -5.08 -13.60
CA LEU A 224 -2.58 -6.50 -13.22
C LEU A 224 -1.18 -7.11 -13.32
N VAL A 225 -0.44 -6.83 -14.39
CA VAL A 225 0.93 -7.32 -14.56
C VAL A 225 1.83 -6.84 -13.42
N ILE A 226 1.70 -5.57 -13.00
CA ILE A 226 2.46 -5.03 -11.87
C ILE A 226 2.08 -5.72 -10.57
N PHE A 227 0.79 -5.96 -10.34
CA PHE A 227 0.28 -6.66 -9.16
C PHE A 227 0.85 -8.08 -9.06
N VAL A 228 0.71 -8.87 -10.12
CA VAL A 228 1.22 -10.25 -10.15
C VAL A 228 2.74 -10.28 -9.96
N LYS A 229 3.49 -9.37 -10.61
CA LYS A 229 4.95 -9.31 -10.44
C LYS A 229 5.35 -8.96 -9.01
N ALA A 230 4.66 -8.02 -8.37
CA ALA A 230 4.99 -7.56 -7.03
C ALA A 230 4.54 -8.54 -5.93
N PHE A 231 3.42 -9.24 -6.14
CA PHE A 231 2.72 -10.00 -5.09
C PHE A 231 2.45 -11.47 -5.46
N SER A 232 3.15 -12.01 -6.46
CA SER A 232 3.05 -13.43 -6.88
C SER A 232 3.17 -14.40 -5.72
N TRP A 233 4.13 -14.20 -4.83
CA TRP A 233 4.28 -15.05 -3.65
C TRP A 233 3.21 -14.78 -2.60
N ASP A 234 3.06 -13.50 -2.18
CA ASP A 234 2.22 -13.14 -1.04
C ASP A 234 0.72 -13.40 -1.29
N ILE A 235 0.27 -13.38 -2.54
CA ILE A 235 -1.14 -13.55 -2.93
C ILE A 235 -1.40 -14.88 -3.63
N LEU A 236 -0.54 -15.27 -4.58
CA LEU A 236 -0.77 -16.46 -5.42
C LEU A 236 -0.01 -17.68 -4.91
N GLY A 237 0.91 -17.53 -3.95
CA GLY A 237 1.81 -18.60 -3.52
C GLY A 237 2.77 -19.07 -4.62
N VAL A 238 2.92 -18.29 -5.69
CA VAL A 238 3.77 -18.63 -6.83
C VAL A 238 5.10 -17.91 -6.70
N GLN A 239 6.18 -18.68 -6.73
CA GLN A 239 7.51 -18.12 -6.79
C GLN A 239 7.79 -17.67 -8.23
N PRO A 240 8.10 -16.38 -8.49
CA PRO A 240 8.34 -15.92 -9.85
C PRO A 240 9.55 -16.64 -10.45
N ALA A 241 9.41 -17.07 -11.70
CA ALA A 241 10.46 -17.75 -12.45
C ALA A 241 11.72 -16.89 -12.48
N GLY A 242 12.82 -17.39 -11.89
CA GLY A 242 14.11 -16.70 -11.76
C GLY A 242 14.41 -16.07 -10.39
N SER A 243 13.59 -16.32 -9.37
CA SER A 243 13.89 -15.89 -7.98
C SER A 243 14.83 -16.82 -7.23
N GLU A 244 15.02 -18.05 -7.70
CA GLU A 244 16.27 -18.78 -7.47
C GLU A 244 17.30 -18.20 -8.44
N GLY A 245 18.39 -17.62 -7.92
CA GLY A 245 19.49 -17.13 -8.75
C GLY A 245 19.94 -18.19 -9.76
N ARG A 246 20.52 -17.75 -10.90
CA ARG A 246 21.00 -18.62 -12.00
C ARG A 246 21.53 -19.96 -11.47
N LYS A 247 20.75 -21.02 -11.61
CA LYS A 247 21.26 -22.39 -11.48
C LYS A 247 22.21 -22.61 -12.64
N THR A 248 23.46 -22.91 -12.35
CA THR A 248 24.37 -23.40 -13.39
C THR A 248 23.93 -24.82 -13.72
N VAL A 249 23.72 -25.08 -15.01
CA VAL A 249 23.37 -26.41 -15.50
C VAL A 249 24.69 -27.08 -15.82
N GLU A 250 25.01 -28.16 -15.11
CA GLU A 250 26.15 -29.00 -15.47
C GLU A 250 25.83 -29.84 -16.71
N GLU A 251 26.86 -30.37 -17.38
CA GLU A 251 26.75 -31.09 -18.66
C GLU A 251 25.79 -32.30 -18.61
N ASP A 252 25.55 -32.85 -17.41
CA ASP A 252 24.62 -33.96 -17.15
C ASP A 252 23.16 -33.54 -16.85
N GLY A 253 22.82 -32.25 -17.00
CA GLY A 253 21.46 -31.75 -16.79
C GLY A 253 21.04 -31.60 -15.32
N ALA A 254 21.97 -31.84 -14.38
CA ALA A 254 21.78 -31.54 -12.97
C ALA A 254 21.86 -30.03 -12.72
N THR A 255 20.93 -29.49 -11.93
CA THR A 255 20.92 -28.06 -11.55
C THR A 255 21.43 -27.91 -10.12
N ILE A 256 22.55 -27.20 -9.93
CA ILE A 256 23.10 -26.93 -8.59
C ILE A 256 22.80 -25.47 -8.22
N SER A 257 22.31 -25.27 -7.01
CA SER A 257 22.07 -23.93 -6.47
C SER A 257 23.39 -23.21 -6.15
N THR A 258 23.43 -21.88 -6.23
CA THR A 258 24.65 -21.11 -5.95
C THR A 258 25.13 -21.29 -4.50
N GLU A 259 24.21 -21.59 -3.57
CA GLU A 259 24.52 -21.91 -2.17
C GLU A 259 25.19 -23.28 -2.01
N GLU A 260 24.74 -24.31 -2.76
CA GLU A 260 25.38 -25.62 -2.79
C GLU A 260 26.78 -25.57 -3.43
N GLN A 261 26.98 -24.75 -4.46
CA GLN A 261 28.32 -24.55 -5.04
C GLN A 261 29.29 -23.87 -4.06
N ALA A 262 28.82 -22.90 -3.26
CA ALA A 262 29.62 -22.26 -2.24
C ALA A 262 30.00 -23.24 -1.11
N ALA A 263 29.02 -24.01 -0.61
CA ALA A 263 29.24 -25.00 0.44
C ALA A 263 30.17 -26.14 0.00
N THR A 264 30.10 -26.55 -1.28
CA THR A 264 30.97 -27.59 -1.84
C THR A 264 32.40 -27.10 -2.00
N LYS A 265 32.60 -25.87 -2.50
CA LYS A 265 33.94 -25.26 -2.57
C LYS A 265 34.58 -25.10 -1.20
N GLU A 266 33.81 -24.69 -0.20
CA GLU A 266 34.31 -24.49 1.16
C GLU A 266 34.74 -25.82 1.79
N LYS A 267 33.98 -26.89 1.59
CA LYS A 267 34.36 -28.26 1.99
C LYS A 267 35.62 -28.76 1.30
N THR A 268 35.75 -28.58 -0.01
CA THR A 268 36.95 -29.02 -0.76
C THR A 268 38.19 -28.26 -0.29
N THR A 269 38.05 -26.95 -0.07
CA THR A 269 39.15 -26.10 0.41
C THR A 269 39.60 -26.51 1.83
N MET A 270 38.66 -26.87 2.71
CA MET A 270 39.00 -27.39 4.05
C MET A 270 39.68 -28.76 4.00
N LEU A 271 39.27 -29.64 3.08
CA LEU A 271 39.89 -30.96 2.93
C LEU A 271 41.34 -30.85 2.43
N GLU A 272 41.59 -30.02 1.43
CA GLU A 272 42.95 -29.77 0.90
C GLU A 272 43.86 -29.12 1.95
N ALA A 273 43.34 -28.19 2.75
CA ALA A 273 44.08 -27.58 3.85
C ALA A 273 44.44 -28.57 4.97
N THR A 274 43.66 -29.64 5.13
CA THR A 274 43.89 -30.69 6.12
C THR A 274 44.90 -31.72 5.62
N LEU A 275 44.83 -32.08 4.34
CA LEU A 275 45.77 -33.00 3.68
C LEU A 275 47.19 -32.42 3.58
N ASN A 276 47.34 -31.12 3.35
CA ASN A 276 48.65 -30.45 3.29
C ASN A 276 49.32 -30.23 4.67
N ARG A 277 48.69 -30.66 5.77
CA ARG A 277 49.24 -30.58 7.14
C ARG A 277 49.68 -31.93 7.71
N LEU A 278 49.51 -33.01 6.94
CA LEU A 278 50.06 -34.34 7.22
C LEU A 278 51.30 -34.57 6.37
#